data_AF-A0A7W9HNM1-F1
#
_entry.id   AF-A0A7W9HNM1-F1
#
_cell.length_a   1.000
_cell.length_b   1.000
_cell.length_c   1.000
_cell.angle_alpha   90.00
_cell.angle_beta   90.00
_cell.angle_gamma   90.00
#
_symmetry.space_group_name_H-M   'P 1'
#
loop_
_entity.id
_entity.type
_entity.pdbx_description
1 polymer ?
#
loop_
_entity_poly.entity_id
_entity_poly.type
_entity_poly.pdbx_seq_one_letter_code
_entity_poly.pdbx_strand_id
1 'polypeptide(L)'
;MRTTLTLDDDVARLLDEAVHRERRPMKQVVNDALRQALAPRVTRHESYRLVPHQSAVRPGFDPAGFNRLADELEDEAVIGKAQRTQ
;
A
#
# COMPACT_ATOMS: atom_id res chain seq x y z
N MET A 1 30.51 8.96 10.46
CA MET A 1 30.92 9.37 11.83
C MET A 1 31.91 8.34 12.38
N ARG A 2 32.84 8.76 13.25
CA ARG A 2 33.72 7.85 14.01
C ARG A 2 33.20 7.80 15.45
N THR A 3 32.92 6.59 15.92
CA THR A 3 32.44 6.34 17.28
C THR A 3 33.31 5.23 17.88
N THR A 4 33.65 5.36 19.16
CA THR A 4 34.26 4.27 19.94
C THR A 4 33.16 3.69 20.81
N LEU A 5 33.03 2.37 20.79
CA LEU A 5 32.00 1.63 21.51
C LEU A 5 32.69 0.47 22.24
N THR A 6 32.26 0.20 23.46
CA THR A 6 32.70 -0.97 24.23
C THR A 6 31.76 -2.13 23.90
N LEU A 7 32.32 -3.29 23.59
CA LEU A 7 31.58 -4.54 23.35
C LEU A 7 31.87 -5.49 24.50
N ASP A 8 30.83 -6.20 24.95
CA ASP A 8 30.99 -7.35 25.84
C ASP A 8 31.71 -8.49 25.09
N ASP A 9 32.40 -9.36 25.84
CA ASP A 9 33.26 -10.41 25.28
C ASP A 9 32.48 -11.39 24.38
N ASP A 10 31.23 -11.67 24.72
CA ASP A 10 30.33 -12.52 23.94
C ASP A 10 29.95 -11.87 22.61
N VAL A 11 29.65 -10.57 22.61
CA VAL A 11 29.34 -9.79 21.41
C VAL A 11 30.57 -9.68 20.51
N ALA A 12 31.76 -9.45 21.08
CA ALA A 12 33.00 -9.42 20.33
C ALA A 12 33.28 -10.74 19.59
N ARG A 13 33.06 -11.88 20.27
CA ARG A 13 33.19 -13.21 19.66
C ARG A 13 32.16 -13.45 18.55
N LEU A 14 30.90 -13.11 18.78
CA LEU A 14 29.83 -13.24 17.76
C LEU A 14 30.14 -12.42 16.51
N LEU A 15 30.67 -11.21 16.72
CA LEU A 15 31.03 -10.32 15.65
C LEU A 15 32.23 -10.86 14.84
N ASP A 16 33.24 -11.41 15.51
CA ASP A 16 34.38 -12.04 14.84
C ASP A 16 33.95 -13.26 14.01
N GLU A 17 33.09 -14.12 14.56
CA GLU A 17 32.50 -15.24 13.84
C GLU A 17 31.71 -14.79 12.60
N ALA A 18 30.93 -13.71 12.72
CA ALA A 18 30.17 -13.15 11.61
C ALA A 18 31.08 -12.60 10.50
N VAL A 19 32.15 -11.89 10.87
CA VAL A 19 33.17 -11.39 9.93
C VAL A 19 33.84 -12.53 9.17
N HIS A 20 34.25 -13.59 9.88
CA HIS A 20 34.86 -14.76 9.28
C HIS A 20 33.91 -15.50 8.34
N ARG A 21 32.66 -15.71 8.77
CA ARG A 21 31.63 -16.40 7.99
C ARG A 21 31.28 -15.64 6.70
N GLU A 22 31.13 -14.33 6.78
CA GLU A 22 30.72 -13.51 5.63
C GLU A 22 31.90 -13.07 4.76
N ARG A 23 33.14 -13.16 5.26
CA ARG A 23 34.36 -12.66 4.61
C ARG A 23 34.25 -11.17 4.22
N ARG A 24 33.61 -10.38 5.09
CA ARG A 24 33.37 -8.95 4.89
C ARG A 24 34.09 -8.13 5.95
N PRO A 25 34.49 -6.88 5.64
CA PRO A 25 35.14 -6.02 6.63
C PRO A 25 34.26 -5.80 7.87
N MET A 26 34.86 -5.90 9.06
CA MET A 26 34.25 -5.65 10.38
C MET A 26 33.28 -4.45 10.38
N LYS A 27 33.70 -3.32 9.81
CA LYS A 27 32.90 -2.10 9.71
C LYS A 27 31.57 -2.33 8.98
N GLN A 28 31.55 -3.12 7.91
CA GLN A 28 30.34 -3.38 7.14
C GLN A 28 29.37 -4.26 7.94
N VAL A 29 29.90 -5.34 8.52
CA VAL A 29 29.12 -6.28 9.35
C VAL A 29 28.46 -5.55 10.52
N VAL A 30 29.23 -4.74 11.28
CA VAL A 30 28.70 -3.94 12.40
C VAL A 30 27.60 -2.99 11.94
N ASN A 31 27.83 -2.22 10.87
CA ASN A 31 26.85 -1.23 10.43
C ASN A 31 25.57 -1.88 9.90
N ASP A 32 25.66 -3.02 9.21
CA ASP A 32 24.49 -3.71 8.70
C ASP A 32 23.68 -4.36 9.82
N ALA A 33 24.36 -4.97 10.79
CA ALA A 33 23.71 -5.49 11.99
C ALA A 33 22.97 -4.37 12.75
N LEU A 34 23.60 -3.22 12.95
CA LEU A 34 22.98 -2.06 13.59
C LEU A 34 21.82 -1.49 12.77
N ARG A 35 21.95 -1.39 11.45
CA ARG A 35 20.84 -0.95 10.57
C ARG A 35 19.66 -1.90 10.67
N GLN A 36 19.88 -3.20 10.65
CA GLN A 36 18.81 -4.18 10.73
C GLN A 36 18.12 -4.16 12.10
N ALA A 37 18.89 -3.97 13.18
CA ALA A 37 18.37 -3.92 14.54
C ALA A 37 17.61 -2.61 14.84
N LEU A 38 18.09 -1.49 14.30
CA LEU A 38 17.53 -0.15 14.55
C LEU A 38 16.55 0.32 13.46
N ALA A 39 16.41 -0.43 12.36
CA ALA A 39 15.45 -0.11 11.32
C ALA A 39 14.04 -0.04 11.95
N PRO A 40 13.24 0.99 11.60
CA PRO A 40 11.84 1.02 11.97
C PRO A 40 11.19 -0.28 11.50
N ARG A 41 10.48 -0.98 12.40
CA ARG A 41 9.64 -2.10 11.97
C ARG A 41 8.62 -1.52 11.01
N VAL A 42 8.77 -1.81 9.72
CA VAL A 42 7.71 -1.62 8.76
C VAL A 42 6.58 -2.48 9.29
N THR A 43 5.54 -1.85 9.85
CA THR A 43 4.28 -2.52 10.14
C THR A 43 3.89 -3.20 8.84
N ARG A 44 3.90 -4.53 8.82
CA ARG A 44 3.36 -5.29 7.69
C ARG A 44 1.95 -4.74 7.52
N HIS A 45 1.73 -3.96 6.46
CA HIS A 45 0.39 -3.58 6.10
C HIS A 45 -0.37 -4.88 5.89
N GLU A 46 -1.45 -5.07 6.65
CA GLU A 46 -2.33 -6.19 6.38
C GLU A 46 -2.72 -6.15 4.91
N SER A 47 -2.70 -7.31 4.25
CA SER A 47 -3.13 -7.39 2.86
C SER A 47 -4.54 -6.84 2.76
N TYR A 48 -4.73 -5.84 1.89
CA TYR A 48 -6.03 -5.23 1.68
C TYR A 48 -7.10 -6.31 1.43
N ARG A 49 -8.10 -6.37 2.31
CA ARG A 49 -9.24 -7.30 2.18
C ARG A 49 -10.47 -6.49 1.83
N LEU A 50 -10.86 -6.55 0.55
CA LEU A 50 -12.14 -6.02 0.11
C LEU A 50 -13.27 -6.85 0.74
N VAL A 51 -14.13 -6.22 1.52
CA VAL A 51 -15.38 -6.83 1.99
C VAL A 51 -16.49 -6.34 1.06
N PRO A 52 -16.97 -7.16 0.10
CA PRO A 52 -18.08 -6.77 -0.75
C PRO A 52 -19.37 -6.67 0.08
N HIS A 53 -20.21 -5.69 -0.24
CA HIS A 53 -21.57 -5.60 0.27
C HIS A 53 -22.55 -5.89 -0.86
N GLN A 54 -23.73 -6.43 -0.52
CA GLN A 54 -24.80 -6.60 -1.49
C GLN A 54 -25.40 -5.23 -1.80
N SER A 55 -25.41 -4.87 -3.08
CA SER A 55 -26.00 -3.63 -3.59
C SER A 55 -27.07 -3.97 -4.62
N ALA A 56 -28.16 -3.21 -4.64
CA ALA A 56 -29.23 -3.32 -5.64
C ALA A 56 -28.84 -2.65 -6.98
N VAL A 57 -27.65 -2.03 -7.06
CA VAL A 57 -27.17 -1.38 -8.28
C VAL A 57 -26.95 -2.43 -9.37
N ARG A 58 -27.69 -2.28 -10.47
CA ARG A 58 -27.57 -3.17 -11.63
C ARG A 58 -26.28 -2.85 -12.40
N PRO A 59 -25.63 -3.84 -13.03
CA PRO A 59 -24.49 -3.61 -13.90
C PRO A 59 -24.84 -2.59 -15.00
N GLY A 60 -23.93 -1.64 -15.27
CA GLY A 60 -24.13 -0.59 -16.27
C GLY A 60 -24.78 0.70 -15.76
N PHE A 61 -25.20 0.76 -14.49
CA PHE A 61 -25.68 1.99 -13.86
C PHE A 61 -24.56 2.63 -13.04
N ASP A 62 -24.24 3.89 -13.35
CA ASP A 62 -23.37 4.72 -12.52
C ASP A 62 -24.22 5.41 -11.44
N PRO A 63 -24.03 5.09 -10.14
CA PRO A 63 -24.76 5.74 -9.05
C PRO A 63 -24.49 7.24 -8.94
N ALA A 64 -23.37 7.73 -9.47
CA ALA A 64 -23.07 9.16 -9.55
C ALA A 64 -23.66 9.82 -10.81
N GLY A 65 -24.17 9.02 -11.75
CA GLY A 65 -24.63 9.44 -13.07
C GLY A 65 -26.15 9.57 -13.22
N PHE A 66 -26.93 9.58 -12.14
CA PHE A 66 -28.40 9.65 -12.21
C PHE A 66 -28.93 10.92 -12.90
N ASN A 67 -28.19 12.03 -12.86
CA ASN A 67 -28.58 13.26 -13.56
C ASN A 67 -28.64 13.04 -15.08
N ARG A 68 -27.69 12.29 -15.65
CA ARG A 68 -27.70 11.98 -17.08
C ARG A 68 -28.91 11.15 -17.49
N LEU A 69 -29.32 10.21 -16.63
CA LEU A 69 -30.54 9.43 -16.88
C LEU A 69 -31.79 10.31 -16.84
N ALA A 70 -31.82 11.31 -15.95
CA ALA A 70 -32.93 12.27 -15.91
C ALA A 70 -32.99 13.11 -17.19
N ASP A 71 -31.84 13.59 -17.68
CA ASP A 71 -31.74 14.36 -18.91
C ASP A 71 -32.22 13.54 -20.13
N GLU A 72 -31.77 12.28 -20.26
CA GLU A 72 -32.18 11.38 -21.36
C GLU A 72 -33.70 11.12 -21.37
N LEU A 73 -34.31 10.93 -20.19
CA LEU A 73 -35.76 10.74 -20.06
C LEU A 73 -36.56 12.01 -20.37
N GLU A 74 -36.02 13.19 -20.04
CA GLU A 74 -36.64 14.47 -20.37
C GLU A 74 -36.64 14.70 -21.89
N ASP A 75 -35.50 14.45 -22.54
CA ASP A 75 -35.36 14.56 -24.00
C ASP A 75 -36.35 13.63 -24.74
N GLU A 76 -36.47 12.37 -24.32
CA GLU A 76 -37.45 11.43 -24.88
C GLU A 76 -38.89 11.94 -24.73
N ALA A 77 -39.23 12.50 -23.57
CA ALA A 77 -40.57 13.03 -23.31
C ALA A 77 -40.88 14.28 -24.15
N VAL A 78 -39.89 15.16 -24.38
CA VAL A 78 -40.02 16.33 -25.24
C VAL A 78 -40.24 15.92 -26.70
N ILE A 79 -39.42 15.00 -27.22
CA ILE A 79 -39.57 14.45 -28.57
C ILE A 79 -40.96 13.82 -28.75
N GLY A 80 -41.40 13.01 -27.79
CA GLY A 80 -42.70 12.35 -27.84
C GLY A 80 -43.90 13.29 -27.75
N LYS A 81 -43.75 14.51 -27.20
CA LYS A 81 -44.78 15.56 -27.23
C LYS A 81 -44.78 16.31 -28.56
N ALA A 82 -43.59 16.62 -29.11
CA ALA A 82 -43.46 17.28 -30.41
C ALA A 82 -44.07 16.43 -31.55
N GLN A 83 -43.90 15.11 -31.50
CA GLN A 83 -44.47 14.18 -32.48
C GLN A 83 -45.99 14.04 -32.41
N ARG A 84 -46.62 14.31 -31.24
CA ARG A 84 -48.08 14.25 -31.06
C ARG A 84 -48.81 15.53 -31.45
N THR A 85 -48.07 16.61 -31.70
CA THR A 85 -48.62 17.92 -32.01
C THR A 85 -48.57 18.24 -33.52
N GLN A 86 -48.01 17.32 -34.34
CA GLN A 86 -48.09 17.36 -35.80
C GLN A 86 -49.25 16.52 -36.34
#